data_AF-A0A927X3V6-F1
#
_entry.id   AF-A0A927X3V6-F1
#
_cell.length_a   1.000
_cell.length_b   1.000
_cell.length_c   1.000
_cell.angle_alpha   90.00
_cell.angle_beta   90.00
_cell.angle_gamma   90.00
#
_symmetry.space_group_name_H-M   'P 1'
#
loop_
_entity.id
_entity.type
_entity.pdbx_description
1 polymer ?
#
loop_
_entity_poly.entity_id
_entity_poly.type
_entity_poly.pdbx_seq_one_letter_code
_entity_poly.pdbx_strand_id
1 'polypeptide(L)'
;MKFKKILIFPLLLTLFGTSCSNKEKIIIEQKENIDSFVYVNDQELSTLITNKQDFVLVVGENGCFTCNLIKPIIVEYIKKYDYVIYWVENNNYKTVVDKFANSVDQKLKSDIMSATILLFDEGITKEVIEYNDNLYYSDSKFELTLENKITGSNIYSLNKLVPFNYSSNFQMYRFDYASTEELDNKINDQNESLVLYSWGPCPDCMRVKDDILDEYMSNAKKKIYIFEVSHFRNNYSEHPEIFDEFASTYKFNDYRGGKVPSIVKYSSGDKINMHVYFNDEFIKNEDGSYTITNSYTSSLINTNYSSGSKMIEELRKLHKEELIKYLDNNL
;
A
#
# COMPACT_ATOMS: atom_id res chain seq x y z
N MET A 1 -6.65 -19.03 -45.21
CA MET A 1 -6.03 -18.29 -44.09
C MET A 1 -6.94 -18.40 -42.88
N LYS A 2 -6.56 -19.19 -41.87
CA LYS A 2 -7.30 -19.28 -40.60
C LYS A 2 -6.61 -18.35 -39.60
N PHE A 3 -7.33 -17.36 -39.10
CA PHE A 3 -6.85 -16.47 -38.04
C PHE A 3 -6.55 -17.31 -36.78
N LYS A 4 -5.28 -17.36 -36.38
CA LYS A 4 -4.87 -17.88 -35.07
C LYS A 4 -5.43 -16.92 -34.01
N LYS A 5 -6.34 -17.43 -33.16
CA LYS A 5 -6.82 -16.71 -31.98
C LYS A 5 -5.63 -16.49 -31.04
N ILE A 6 -5.26 -15.23 -30.83
CA ILE A 6 -4.33 -14.80 -29.79
C ILE A 6 -5.06 -14.98 -28.46
N LEU A 7 -4.66 -15.97 -27.69
CA LEU A 7 -5.19 -16.21 -26.35
C LEU A 7 -4.35 -15.37 -25.38
N ILE A 8 -4.82 -14.16 -25.08
CA ILE A 8 -4.26 -13.31 -24.03
C ILE A 8 -4.69 -13.94 -22.71
N PHE A 9 -3.81 -14.72 -22.09
CA PHE A 9 -4.06 -15.31 -20.78
C PHE A 9 -3.45 -14.38 -19.73
N PRO A 10 -4.25 -13.61 -18.96
CA PRO A 10 -3.75 -13.01 -17.73
C PRO A 10 -3.59 -14.17 -16.74
N LEU A 11 -2.47 -14.88 -16.84
CA LEU A 11 -2.19 -15.99 -15.95
C LEU A 11 -1.85 -15.38 -14.58
N LEU A 12 -2.86 -15.27 -13.72
CA LEU A 12 -2.71 -15.17 -12.27
C LEU A 12 -1.96 -16.41 -11.77
N LEU A 13 -0.64 -16.44 -11.96
CA LEU A 13 0.23 -17.41 -11.30
C LEU A 13 0.46 -16.90 -9.88
N THR A 14 -0.41 -17.34 -8.99
CA THR A 14 -0.19 -17.35 -7.55
C THR A 14 0.94 -18.33 -7.22
N LEU A 15 2.17 -17.97 -7.56
CA LEU A 15 3.34 -18.51 -6.88
C LEU A 15 3.42 -17.79 -5.54
N PHE A 16 2.68 -18.31 -4.56
CA PHE A 16 2.85 -18.00 -3.15
C PHE A 16 4.25 -18.48 -2.75
N GLY A 17 5.25 -17.62 -2.99
CA GLY A 17 6.41 -17.60 -2.11
C GLY A 17 5.88 -17.10 -0.77
N THR A 18 5.82 -17.98 0.21
CA THR A 18 5.73 -17.58 1.62
C THR A 18 7.05 -16.85 1.93
N SER A 19 7.08 -15.56 1.62
CA SER A 19 8.10 -14.66 2.14
C SER A 19 7.81 -14.57 3.63
N CYS A 20 8.49 -15.37 4.44
CA CYS A 20 8.60 -15.04 5.84
C CYS A 20 9.46 -13.78 5.90
N SER A 21 8.81 -12.62 5.91
CA SER A 21 9.41 -11.33 6.17
C SER A 21 10.16 -11.39 7.51
N ASN A 22 11.50 -11.39 7.45
CA ASN A 22 12.36 -11.28 8.64
C ASN A 22 12.47 -9.81 9.11
N LYS A 23 11.49 -8.94 8.77
CA LYS A 23 11.47 -7.54 9.21
C LYS A 23 11.42 -7.50 10.75
N GLU A 24 12.40 -6.85 11.38
CA GLU A 24 12.42 -6.67 12.84
C GLU A 24 11.30 -5.73 13.31
N LYS A 25 10.96 -4.72 12.50
CA LYS A 25 9.88 -3.75 12.74
C LYS A 25 8.89 -3.73 11.59
N ILE A 26 7.64 -3.41 11.89
CA ILE A 26 6.61 -3.18 10.86
C ILE A 26 6.80 -1.79 10.27
N ILE A 27 6.77 -1.72 8.95
CA ILE A 27 6.99 -0.49 8.19
C ILE A 27 5.62 0.11 7.86
N ILE A 28 5.31 1.27 8.42
CA ILE A 28 3.96 1.86 8.33
C ILE A 28 3.94 3.12 7.46
N GLU A 29 2.77 3.35 6.86
CA GLU A 29 2.50 4.51 6.03
C GLU A 29 2.44 5.79 6.86
N GLN A 30 2.89 6.89 6.26
CA GLN A 30 2.81 8.23 6.82
C GLN A 30 1.81 9.10 6.06
N LYS A 31 1.31 10.15 6.70
CA LYS A 31 0.53 11.19 6.03
C LYS A 31 0.82 12.55 6.66
N GLU A 32 1.19 13.52 5.83
CA GLU A 32 1.48 14.87 6.31
C GLU A 32 0.23 15.49 6.96
N ASN A 33 0.42 16.13 8.13
CA ASN A 33 -0.61 16.84 8.87
C ASN A 33 -1.76 15.95 9.40
N ILE A 34 -1.54 14.64 9.53
CA ILE A 34 -2.49 13.78 10.23
C ILE A 34 -2.44 14.05 11.74
N ASP A 35 -3.61 14.28 12.34
CA ASP A 35 -3.70 14.62 13.77
C ASP A 35 -4.68 13.74 14.56
N SER A 36 -5.20 12.69 13.93
CA SER A 36 -6.11 11.71 14.55
C SER A 36 -6.08 10.39 13.79
N PHE A 37 -6.81 9.40 14.31
CA PHE A 37 -6.95 8.08 13.71
C PHE A 37 -7.65 8.11 12.35
N VAL A 38 -7.37 7.10 11.53
CA VAL A 38 -8.20 6.76 10.36
C VAL A 38 -9.19 5.67 10.74
N TYR A 39 -10.46 5.99 10.79
CA TYR A 39 -11.53 5.03 11.02
C TYR A 39 -11.68 4.09 9.81
N VAL A 40 -11.81 2.79 10.08
CA VAL A 40 -12.16 1.77 9.09
C VAL A 40 -13.34 0.92 9.56
N ASN A 41 -14.21 0.56 8.63
CA ASN A 41 -15.24 -0.47 8.84
C ASN A 41 -14.70 -1.88 8.54
N ASP A 42 -15.58 -2.87 8.63
CA ASP A 42 -15.28 -4.28 8.37
C ASP A 42 -14.83 -4.55 6.92
N GLN A 43 -15.44 -3.86 5.95
CA GLN A 43 -15.08 -3.99 4.54
C GLN A 43 -13.70 -3.39 4.26
N GLU A 44 -13.44 -2.18 4.72
CA GLU A 44 -12.16 -1.48 4.57
C GLU A 44 -11.03 -2.25 5.25
N LEU A 45 -11.26 -2.73 6.48
CA LEU A 45 -10.29 -3.58 7.18
C LEU A 45 -10.03 -4.89 6.44
N SER A 46 -11.08 -5.55 5.92
CA SER A 46 -10.90 -6.74 5.08
C SER A 46 -10.03 -6.46 3.86
N THR A 47 -10.17 -5.29 3.25
CA THR A 47 -9.38 -4.86 2.09
C THR A 47 -7.92 -4.65 2.48
N LEU A 48 -7.62 -3.97 3.60
CA LEU A 48 -6.25 -3.82 4.10
C LEU A 48 -5.55 -5.18 4.29
N ILE A 49 -6.27 -6.13 4.91
CA ILE A 49 -5.79 -7.50 5.16
C ILE A 49 -5.60 -8.28 3.85
N THR A 50 -6.58 -8.23 2.94
CA THR A 50 -6.54 -8.97 1.67
C THR A 50 -5.43 -8.45 0.75
N ASN A 51 -5.20 -7.14 0.76
CA ASN A 51 -4.13 -6.48 0.02
C ASN A 51 -2.76 -6.59 0.71
N LYS A 52 -2.66 -7.43 1.76
CA LYS A 52 -1.42 -7.71 2.48
C LYS A 52 -0.70 -6.46 2.95
N GLN A 53 -1.43 -5.49 3.47
CA GLN A 53 -0.81 -4.25 3.93
C GLN A 53 -0.19 -4.40 5.32
N ASP A 54 0.90 -3.68 5.53
CA ASP A 54 1.52 -3.42 6.83
C ASP A 54 0.83 -2.21 7.49
N PHE A 55 0.27 -2.38 8.68
CA PHE A 55 -0.45 -1.31 9.38
C PHE A 55 -0.58 -1.52 10.89
N VAL A 56 -0.88 -0.43 11.60
CA VAL A 56 -1.29 -0.46 13.01
C VAL A 56 -2.80 -0.28 13.10
N LEU A 57 -3.46 -1.14 13.88
CA LEU A 57 -4.89 -1.08 14.12
C LEU A 57 -5.19 -1.00 15.62
N VAL A 58 -5.98 -0.03 16.02
CA VAL A 58 -6.57 0.02 17.36
C VAL A 58 -7.99 -0.51 17.29
N VAL A 59 -8.26 -1.54 18.08
CA VAL A 59 -9.61 -2.06 18.28
C VAL A 59 -10.18 -1.43 19.53
N GLY A 60 -11.29 -0.72 19.37
CA GLY A 60 -11.94 -0.04 20.48
C GLY A 60 -13.44 0.03 20.30
N GLU A 61 -14.09 0.71 21.24
CA GLU A 61 -15.54 0.87 21.23
C GLU A 61 -15.91 2.25 21.76
N ASN A 62 -16.99 2.84 21.25
CA ASN A 62 -17.47 4.10 21.76
C ASN A 62 -17.97 3.94 23.21
N GLY A 63 -17.65 4.89 24.09
CA GLY A 63 -17.99 4.81 25.52
C GLY A 63 -17.09 3.90 26.37
N CYS A 64 -16.15 3.17 25.76
CA CYS A 64 -15.14 2.39 26.49
C CYS A 64 -14.21 3.31 27.30
N PHE A 65 -14.17 3.13 28.63
CA PHE A 65 -13.37 3.94 29.55
C PHE A 65 -11.89 3.93 29.18
N THR A 66 -11.32 2.72 29.05
CA THR A 66 -9.91 2.51 28.69
C THR A 66 -9.57 3.12 27.32
N CYS A 67 -10.49 3.04 26.38
CA CYS A 67 -10.35 3.63 25.05
C CYS A 67 -10.22 5.15 25.12
N ASN A 68 -10.97 5.80 26.01
CA ASN A 68 -10.87 7.25 26.24
C ASN A 68 -9.56 7.66 26.90
N LEU A 69 -8.92 6.76 27.66
CA LEU A 69 -7.61 7.01 28.26
C LEU A 69 -6.47 6.93 27.23
N ILE A 70 -6.50 5.94 26.33
CA ILE A 70 -5.39 5.73 25.39
C ILE A 70 -5.45 6.68 24.18
N LYS A 71 -6.64 7.14 23.78
CA LYS A 71 -6.83 7.98 22.58
C LYS A 71 -5.92 9.21 22.55
N PRO A 72 -5.86 10.06 23.59
CA PRO A 72 -4.99 11.25 23.57
C PRO A 72 -3.52 10.90 23.39
N ILE A 73 -3.04 9.85 24.05
CA ILE A 73 -1.64 9.40 23.99
C ILE A 73 -1.28 8.99 22.57
N ILE A 74 -2.13 8.17 21.94
CA ILE A 74 -1.90 7.70 20.56
C ILE A 74 -2.04 8.87 19.58
N VAL A 75 -2.95 9.81 19.80
CA VAL A 75 -3.11 11.01 18.97
C VAL A 75 -1.84 11.87 18.98
N GLU A 76 -1.22 12.09 20.15
CA GLU A 76 0.06 12.81 20.22
C GLU A 76 1.17 12.05 19.49
N TYR A 77 1.16 10.71 19.56
CA TYR A 77 2.09 9.87 18.80
C TYR A 77 1.86 9.98 17.27
N ILE A 78 0.60 9.96 16.81
CA ILE A 78 0.22 10.17 15.40
C ILE A 78 0.76 11.52 14.91
N LYS A 79 0.49 12.61 15.63
CA LYS A 79 0.93 13.97 15.27
C LYS A 79 2.45 14.10 15.21
N LYS A 80 3.16 13.45 16.13
CA LYS A 80 4.61 13.55 16.24
C LYS A 80 5.33 12.88 15.07
N TYR A 81 4.79 11.76 14.58
CA TYR A 81 5.46 10.92 13.58
C TYR A 81 4.75 10.87 12.22
N ASP A 82 3.64 11.60 12.06
CA ASP A 82 2.78 11.57 10.88
C ASP A 82 2.28 10.14 10.56
N TYR A 83 2.10 9.28 11.56
CA TYR A 83 1.75 7.87 11.33
C TYR A 83 0.27 7.67 11.07
N VAL A 84 -0.04 6.90 10.02
CA VAL A 84 -1.40 6.42 9.77
C VAL A 84 -1.68 5.24 10.70
N ILE A 85 -2.45 5.51 11.76
CA ILE A 85 -2.94 4.48 12.69
C ILE A 85 -4.45 4.34 12.51
N TYR A 86 -4.89 3.12 12.23
CA TYR A 86 -6.28 2.81 11.98
C TYR A 86 -7.05 2.57 13.28
N TRP A 87 -8.34 2.90 13.28
CA TRP A 87 -9.29 2.58 14.34
C TRP A 87 -10.45 1.75 13.80
N VAL A 88 -10.82 0.68 14.50
CA VAL A 88 -12.00 -0.12 14.18
C VAL A 88 -12.84 -0.36 15.43
N GLU A 89 -14.16 -0.36 15.23
CA GLU A 89 -15.12 -0.80 16.25
C GLU A 89 -14.99 -2.29 16.52
N ASN A 90 -15.13 -2.70 17.79
CA ASN A 90 -15.00 -4.09 18.20
C ASN A 90 -15.95 -5.03 17.42
N ASN A 91 -17.18 -4.59 17.16
CA ASN A 91 -18.14 -5.38 16.37
C ASN A 91 -17.70 -5.53 14.90
N ASN A 92 -17.16 -4.49 14.28
CA ASN A 92 -16.63 -4.56 12.92
C ASN A 92 -15.42 -5.48 12.86
N TYR A 93 -14.53 -5.42 13.85
CA TYR A 93 -13.39 -6.33 13.95
C TYR A 93 -13.83 -7.80 14.05
N LYS A 94 -14.82 -8.09 14.91
CA LYS A 94 -15.38 -9.45 15.04
C LYS A 94 -15.94 -9.98 13.72
N THR A 95 -16.67 -9.14 12.97
CA THR A 95 -17.16 -9.51 11.62
C THR A 95 -16.00 -9.91 10.69
N VAL A 96 -14.87 -9.20 10.75
CA VAL A 96 -13.68 -9.53 9.97
C VAL A 96 -13.04 -10.83 10.46
N VAL A 97 -12.89 -11.03 11.78
CA VAL A 97 -12.40 -12.30 12.34
C VAL A 97 -13.22 -13.48 11.83
N ASP A 98 -14.55 -13.40 11.89
CA ASP A 98 -15.44 -14.47 11.42
C ASP A 98 -15.26 -14.75 9.93
N LYS A 99 -15.07 -13.71 9.12
CA LYS A 99 -14.81 -13.83 7.67
C LYS A 99 -13.50 -14.57 7.38
N PHE A 100 -12.47 -14.36 8.19
CA PHE A 100 -11.15 -15.00 8.03
C PHE A 100 -10.95 -16.24 8.91
N ALA A 101 -11.97 -16.71 9.63
CA ALA A 101 -11.86 -17.81 10.61
C ALA A 101 -11.33 -19.13 10.01
N ASN A 102 -11.64 -19.38 8.74
CA ASN A 102 -11.21 -20.58 8.00
C ASN A 102 -9.98 -20.33 7.11
N SER A 103 -9.41 -19.11 7.13
CA SER A 103 -8.18 -18.82 6.39
C SER A 103 -6.99 -19.46 7.12
N VAL A 104 -6.29 -20.35 6.43
CA VAL A 104 -5.06 -20.98 6.96
C VAL A 104 -3.94 -19.94 7.10
N ASP A 105 -3.90 -18.97 6.17
CA ASP A 105 -2.78 -18.04 6.03
C ASP A 105 -3.04 -16.67 6.68
N GLN A 106 -4.27 -16.37 7.12
CA GLN A 106 -4.67 -15.06 7.66
C GLN A 106 -5.52 -15.16 8.92
N LYS A 107 -5.24 -16.14 9.79
CA LYS A 107 -6.01 -16.34 11.00
C LYS A 107 -5.80 -15.18 11.98
N LEU A 108 -6.87 -14.43 12.24
CA LEU A 108 -6.87 -13.30 13.17
C LEU A 108 -7.11 -13.76 14.61
N LYS A 109 -6.62 -12.98 15.59
CA LYS A 109 -6.93 -13.21 17.01
C LYS A 109 -8.38 -12.85 17.28
N SER A 110 -9.18 -13.82 17.71
CA SER A 110 -10.61 -13.65 17.99
C SER A 110 -10.90 -13.04 19.36
N ASP A 111 -10.07 -13.36 20.36
CA ASP A 111 -10.29 -12.96 21.74
C ASP A 111 -9.46 -11.72 22.04
N ILE A 112 -9.97 -10.55 21.64
CA ILE A 112 -9.35 -9.27 21.96
C ILE A 112 -10.32 -8.37 22.73
N MET A 113 -9.75 -7.59 23.64
CA MET A 113 -10.48 -6.57 24.40
C MET A 113 -10.43 -5.23 23.67
N SER A 114 -11.38 -4.35 23.94
CA SER A 114 -11.29 -2.95 23.50
C SER A 114 -10.03 -2.29 24.08
N ALA A 115 -9.51 -1.27 23.39
CA ALA A 115 -8.21 -0.63 23.67
C ALA A 115 -6.99 -1.54 23.42
N THR A 116 -7.11 -2.47 22.47
CA THR A 116 -6.00 -3.32 22.01
C THR A 116 -5.38 -2.75 20.74
N ILE A 117 -4.06 -2.73 20.67
CA ILE A 117 -3.31 -2.40 19.45
C ILE A 117 -2.87 -3.69 18.78
N LEU A 118 -3.14 -3.81 17.49
CA LEU A 118 -2.74 -4.91 16.63
C LEU A 118 -1.76 -4.40 15.60
N LEU A 119 -0.67 -5.14 15.44
CA LEU A 119 0.39 -4.86 14.49
C LEU A 119 0.29 -5.87 13.35
N PHE A 120 0.03 -5.39 12.14
CA PHE A 120 -0.15 -6.21 10.94
C PHE A 120 1.06 -6.12 10.02
N ASP A 121 1.58 -7.28 9.59
CA ASP A 121 2.68 -7.46 8.64
C ASP A 121 2.15 -8.38 7.53
N GLU A 122 2.15 -7.88 6.29
CA GLU A 122 1.56 -8.53 5.11
C GLU A 122 0.08 -8.96 5.33
N GLY A 123 -0.71 -8.15 6.04
CA GLY A 123 -2.10 -8.45 6.38
C GLY A 123 -2.30 -9.53 7.44
N ILE A 124 -1.23 -10.01 8.08
CA ILE A 124 -1.26 -11.00 9.16
C ILE A 124 -0.97 -10.30 10.49
N THR A 125 -1.70 -10.65 11.55
CA THR A 125 -1.42 -10.13 12.90
C THR A 125 -0.08 -10.67 13.40
N LYS A 126 0.95 -9.82 13.43
CA LYS A 126 2.29 -10.14 13.93
C LYS A 126 2.38 -10.00 15.44
N GLU A 127 1.73 -8.98 16.00
CA GLU A 127 1.75 -8.72 17.43
C GLU A 127 0.44 -8.13 17.94
N VAL A 128 0.15 -8.42 19.21
CA VAL A 128 -1.03 -7.96 19.94
C VAL A 128 -0.57 -7.29 21.22
N ILE A 129 -0.87 -6.00 21.36
CA ILE A 129 -0.52 -5.20 22.53
C ILE A 129 -1.83 -4.86 23.24
N GLU A 130 -2.15 -5.67 24.24
CA GLU A 130 -3.31 -5.46 25.09
C GLU A 130 -3.09 -4.26 26.02
N TYR A 131 -4.20 -3.67 26.47
CA TYR A 131 -4.13 -2.58 27.42
C TYR A 131 -3.39 -2.99 28.70
N ASN A 132 -2.49 -2.12 29.15
CA ASN A 132 -1.79 -2.24 30.42
C ASN A 132 -1.58 -0.84 30.99
N ASP A 133 -2.02 -0.58 32.22
CA ASP A 133 -1.85 0.72 32.90
C ASP A 133 -0.38 1.19 32.84
N ASN A 134 0.57 0.26 32.94
CA ASN A 134 1.99 0.58 32.90
C ASN A 134 2.46 1.04 31.52
N LEU A 135 1.83 0.61 30.43
CA LEU A 135 2.19 0.99 29.06
C LEU A 135 1.76 2.44 28.78
N TYR A 136 0.56 2.80 29.23
CA TYR A 136 -0.06 4.11 29.03
C TYR A 136 0.15 5.08 30.20
N TYR A 137 1.04 4.74 31.13
CA TYR A 137 1.39 5.58 32.28
C TYR A 137 2.03 6.92 31.86
N SER A 138 2.75 6.94 30.74
CA SER A 138 3.30 8.15 30.15
C SER A 138 3.49 8.01 28.64
N ASP A 139 3.40 9.15 27.93
CA ASP A 139 3.61 9.23 26.49
C ASP A 139 4.96 8.62 26.08
N SER A 140 6.03 8.89 26.84
CA SER A 140 7.37 8.36 26.55
C SER A 140 7.45 6.84 26.64
N LYS A 141 6.70 6.20 27.54
CA LYS A 141 6.74 4.74 27.69
C LYS A 141 5.92 4.04 26.61
N PHE A 142 4.79 4.64 26.24
CA PHE A 142 4.03 4.22 25.08
C PHE A 142 4.86 4.32 23.80
N GLU A 143 5.48 5.48 23.57
CA GLU A 143 6.36 5.76 22.45
C GLU A 143 7.49 4.75 22.35
N LEU A 144 8.26 4.54 23.43
CA LEU A 144 9.34 3.54 23.46
C LEU A 144 8.85 2.11 23.14
N THR A 145 7.62 1.77 23.52
CA THR A 145 7.07 0.45 23.22
C THR A 145 6.78 0.29 21.73
N LEU A 146 6.17 1.30 21.10
CA LEU A 146 5.87 1.27 19.67
C LEU A 146 7.13 1.46 18.82
N GLU A 147 8.04 2.37 19.16
CA GLU A 147 9.28 2.59 18.40
C GLU A 147 10.16 1.35 18.26
N ASN A 148 10.09 0.42 19.21
CA ASN A 148 10.80 -0.86 19.12
C ASN A 148 10.14 -1.86 18.15
N LYS A 149 8.92 -1.57 17.67
CA LYS A 149 8.07 -2.50 16.90
C LYS A 149 7.65 -1.97 15.55
N ILE A 150 7.59 -0.65 15.39
CA ILE A 150 7.17 0.01 14.17
C ILE A 150 8.19 1.07 13.74
N THR A 151 8.22 1.36 12.44
CA THR A 151 9.02 2.43 11.86
C THR A 151 8.28 3.05 10.67
N GLY A 152 8.47 4.35 10.44
CA GLY A 152 7.97 5.04 9.27
C GLY A 152 8.69 4.61 7.99
N SER A 153 7.92 4.47 6.91
CA SER A 153 8.39 4.08 5.58
C SER A 153 8.96 5.22 4.74
N ASN A 154 8.93 6.47 5.20
CA ASN A 154 9.10 7.67 4.36
C ASN A 154 8.19 7.69 3.11
N ILE A 155 7.15 6.85 3.06
CA ILE A 155 6.08 6.83 2.07
C ILE A 155 4.89 7.59 2.64
N TYR A 156 4.42 8.61 1.94
CA TYR A 156 3.39 9.53 2.40
C TYR A 156 2.14 9.47 1.52
N SER A 157 0.96 9.22 2.11
CA SER A 157 -0.28 9.15 1.35
C SER A 157 -0.86 10.49 0.94
N LEU A 158 -1.19 10.58 -0.35
CA LEU A 158 -1.89 11.69 -0.98
C LEU A 158 -3.39 11.42 -1.14
N ASN A 159 -3.93 10.29 -0.66
CA ASN A 159 -5.38 10.16 -0.59
C ASN A 159 -5.91 11.13 0.48
N LYS A 160 -6.98 11.87 0.14
CA LYS A 160 -7.52 12.91 1.02
C LYS A 160 -8.10 12.29 2.29
N LEU A 161 -7.86 12.92 3.44
CA LEU A 161 -8.59 12.61 4.66
C LEU A 161 -9.82 13.50 4.78
N VAL A 162 -10.97 12.88 5.04
CA VAL A 162 -12.23 13.58 5.32
C VAL A 162 -12.63 13.36 6.78
N PRO A 163 -13.08 14.42 7.50
CA PRO A 163 -13.55 14.27 8.87
C PRO A 163 -14.64 13.21 9.00
N PHE A 164 -14.49 12.36 10.01
CA PHE A 164 -15.46 11.35 10.41
C PHE A 164 -15.86 11.59 11.87
N ASN A 165 -17.13 11.93 12.07
CA ASN A 165 -17.71 12.15 13.39
C ASN A 165 -17.97 10.82 14.08
N TYR A 166 -16.92 10.25 14.70
CA TYR A 166 -16.98 8.99 15.42
C TYR A 166 -17.84 9.09 16.69
N SER A 167 -17.67 10.15 17.47
CA SER A 167 -18.53 10.48 18.60
C SER A 167 -18.64 12.00 18.77
N SER A 168 -19.56 12.45 19.62
CA SER A 168 -19.83 13.89 19.81
C SER A 168 -18.60 14.72 20.23
N ASN A 169 -17.59 14.08 20.82
CA ASN A 169 -16.42 14.74 21.39
C ASN A 169 -15.09 14.26 20.78
N PHE A 170 -15.12 13.45 19.73
CA PHE A 170 -13.90 12.91 19.12
C PHE A 170 -14.06 12.74 17.61
N GLN A 171 -13.22 13.48 16.88
CA GLN A 171 -13.14 13.41 15.42
C GLN A 171 -12.02 12.45 15.00
N MET A 172 -12.34 11.58 14.05
CA MET A 172 -11.38 10.75 13.32
C MET A 172 -11.43 11.16 11.84
N TYR A 173 -10.70 10.46 10.99
CA TYR A 173 -10.76 10.63 9.54
C TYR A 173 -11.19 9.35 8.83
N ARG A 174 -11.57 9.49 7.57
CA ARG A 174 -11.60 8.39 6.59
C ARG A 174 -10.84 8.82 5.35
N PHE A 175 -10.27 7.86 4.62
CA PHE A 175 -9.73 8.15 3.30
C PHE A 175 -10.86 8.34 2.29
N ASP A 176 -10.80 9.45 1.57
CA ASP A 176 -11.56 9.66 0.35
C ASP A 176 -10.67 9.28 -0.85
N TYR A 177 -10.85 8.04 -1.33
CA TYR A 177 -10.11 7.51 -2.47
C TYR A 177 -10.55 8.10 -3.82
N ALA A 178 -11.66 8.87 -3.85
CA ALA A 178 -12.16 9.51 -5.06
C ALA A 178 -11.59 10.93 -5.25
N SER A 179 -11.22 11.59 -4.16
CA SER A 179 -10.68 12.95 -4.21
C SER A 179 -9.21 12.95 -4.65
N THR A 180 -8.90 13.82 -5.60
CA THR A 180 -7.52 14.10 -6.06
C THR A 180 -6.91 15.38 -5.48
N GLU A 181 -7.64 16.13 -4.65
CA GLU A 181 -7.21 17.45 -4.18
C GLU A 181 -5.80 17.50 -3.58
N GLU A 182 -5.44 16.55 -2.72
CA GLU A 182 -4.11 16.47 -2.12
C GLU A 182 -3.02 16.11 -3.15
N LEU A 183 -3.37 15.27 -4.13
CA LEU A 183 -2.49 14.96 -5.26
C LEU A 183 -2.27 16.22 -6.11
N ASP A 184 -3.34 16.92 -6.47
CA ASP A 184 -3.31 18.17 -7.23
C ASP A 184 -2.46 19.23 -6.53
N ASN A 185 -2.68 19.43 -5.22
CA ASN A 185 -1.88 20.35 -4.43
C ASN A 185 -0.40 19.96 -4.43
N LYS A 186 -0.09 18.66 -4.32
CA LYS A 186 1.30 18.20 -4.25
C LYS A 186 2.04 18.32 -5.57
N ILE A 187 1.41 17.96 -6.68
CA ILE A 187 2.06 18.02 -8.00
C ILE A 187 2.25 19.47 -8.47
N ASN A 188 1.36 20.38 -8.07
CA ASN A 188 1.41 21.80 -8.44
C ASN A 188 2.29 22.64 -7.51
N ASP A 189 2.80 22.08 -6.42
CA ASP A 189 3.82 22.74 -5.62
C ASP A 189 5.06 23.03 -6.48
N GLN A 190 5.79 24.11 -6.15
CA GLN A 190 7.00 24.51 -6.89
C GLN A 190 8.15 23.49 -6.72
N ASN A 191 8.03 22.59 -5.75
CA ASN A 191 8.99 21.54 -5.47
C ASN A 191 8.80 20.31 -6.37
N GLU A 192 9.90 19.61 -6.64
CA GLU A 192 9.80 18.31 -7.29
C GLU A 192 9.16 17.28 -6.35
N SER A 193 8.28 16.45 -6.89
CA SER A 193 7.63 15.37 -6.14
C SER A 193 7.70 14.06 -6.91
N LEU A 194 7.82 12.94 -6.18
CA LEU A 194 7.73 11.60 -6.72
C LEU A 194 6.46 10.96 -6.21
N VAL A 195 5.55 10.63 -7.13
CA VAL A 195 4.25 10.02 -6.83
C VAL A 195 4.23 8.60 -7.37
N LEU A 196 4.06 7.64 -6.48
CA LEU A 196 3.73 6.24 -6.78
C LEU A 196 2.21 6.10 -6.91
N TYR A 197 1.73 5.82 -8.11
CA TYR A 197 0.36 5.36 -8.32
C TYR A 197 0.30 3.86 -8.06
N SER A 198 -0.53 3.47 -7.10
CA SER A 198 -0.69 2.08 -6.65
C SER A 198 -2.14 1.64 -6.74
N TRP A 199 -2.36 0.34 -6.89
CA TRP A 199 -3.68 -0.28 -6.83
C TRP A 199 -3.65 -1.45 -5.85
N GLY A 200 -4.45 -1.40 -4.78
CA GLY A 200 -4.39 -2.36 -3.68
C GLY A 200 -4.41 -3.86 -4.10
N PRO A 201 -5.33 -4.29 -4.99
CA PRO A 201 -5.38 -5.65 -5.51
C PRO A 201 -4.25 -6.04 -6.49
N CYS A 202 -3.35 -5.12 -6.86
CA CYS A 202 -2.33 -5.37 -7.88
C CYS A 202 -1.10 -6.09 -7.31
N PRO A 203 -0.78 -7.32 -7.78
CA PRO A 203 0.34 -8.08 -7.25
C PRO A 203 1.70 -7.42 -7.43
N ASP A 204 1.89 -6.71 -8.54
CA ASP A 204 3.15 -5.98 -8.80
C ASP A 204 3.28 -4.76 -7.87
N CYS A 205 2.16 -4.16 -7.46
CA CYS A 205 2.12 -3.03 -6.53
C CYS A 205 2.54 -3.45 -5.12
N MET A 206 2.08 -4.62 -4.67
CA MET A 206 2.54 -5.23 -3.42
C MET A 206 4.06 -5.50 -3.46
N ARG A 207 4.56 -6.05 -4.58
CA ARG A 207 6.00 -6.33 -4.75
C ARG A 207 6.88 -5.09 -4.74
N VAL A 208 6.46 -3.97 -5.34
CA VAL A 208 7.25 -2.73 -5.27
C VAL A 208 7.52 -2.33 -3.84
N LYS A 209 6.50 -2.45 -2.98
CA LYS A 209 6.63 -2.13 -1.56
C LYS A 209 7.64 -3.06 -0.89
N ASP A 210 7.43 -4.37 -1.02
CA ASP A 210 8.23 -5.39 -0.32
C ASP A 210 9.68 -5.50 -0.84
N ASP A 211 9.84 -5.54 -2.17
CA ASP A 211 11.13 -5.84 -2.80
C ASP A 211 12.06 -4.62 -2.83
N ILE A 212 11.51 -3.39 -2.76
CA ILE A 212 12.25 -2.18 -3.11
C ILE A 212 12.03 -1.06 -2.10
N LEU A 213 10.79 -0.65 -1.87
CA LEU A 213 10.56 0.54 -1.04
C LEU A 213 10.95 0.30 0.41
N ASP A 214 10.65 -0.86 0.99
CA ASP A 214 11.01 -1.13 2.38
C ASP A 214 12.55 -1.14 2.59
N GLU A 215 13.31 -1.74 1.65
CA GLU A 215 14.77 -1.73 1.70
C GLU A 215 15.35 -0.34 1.42
N TYR A 216 14.88 0.31 0.36
CA TYR A 216 15.40 1.60 -0.09
C TYR A 216 15.07 2.72 0.90
N MET A 217 13.86 2.74 1.45
CA MET A 217 13.39 3.79 2.34
C MET A 217 13.91 3.66 3.77
N SER A 218 14.41 2.48 4.17
CA SER A 218 15.14 2.33 5.44
C SER A 218 16.39 3.22 5.54
N ASN A 219 16.94 3.66 4.41
CA ASN A 219 18.12 4.52 4.31
C ASN A 219 17.88 5.84 3.56
N ALA A 220 16.76 5.98 2.85
CA ALA A 220 16.48 7.17 2.04
C ALA A 220 16.11 8.38 2.91
N LYS A 221 16.64 9.55 2.55
CA LYS A 221 16.30 10.84 3.20
C LYS A 221 15.10 11.55 2.57
N LYS A 222 14.65 11.09 1.41
CA LYS A 222 13.63 11.77 0.61
C LYS A 222 12.31 11.02 0.64
N LYS A 223 11.22 11.79 0.63
CA LYS A 223 9.83 11.30 0.68
C LYS A 223 9.40 10.80 -0.68
N ILE A 224 8.74 9.64 -0.72
CA ILE A 224 7.93 9.21 -1.87
C ILE A 224 6.48 9.37 -1.46
N TYR A 225 5.65 9.91 -2.36
CA TYR A 225 4.22 10.03 -2.11
C TYR A 225 3.49 8.89 -2.80
N ILE A 226 2.44 8.35 -2.17
CA ILE A 226 1.61 7.30 -2.75
C ILE A 226 0.19 7.82 -2.98
N PHE A 227 -0.40 7.45 -4.12
CA PHE A 227 -1.81 7.69 -4.41
C PHE A 227 -2.46 6.37 -4.84
N GLU A 228 -3.41 5.90 -4.03
CA GLU A 228 -4.17 4.68 -4.28
C GLU A 228 -5.28 4.95 -5.31
N VAL A 229 -5.22 4.25 -6.45
CA VAL A 229 -6.12 4.48 -7.60
C VAL A 229 -7.34 3.55 -7.62
N SER A 230 -7.56 2.74 -6.57
CA SER A 230 -8.68 1.79 -6.49
C SER A 230 -10.03 2.36 -6.91
N HIS A 231 -10.35 3.60 -6.51
CA HIS A 231 -11.61 4.24 -6.89
C HIS A 231 -11.78 4.33 -8.42
N PHE A 232 -10.73 4.78 -9.11
CA PHE A 232 -10.73 4.96 -10.56
C PHE A 232 -10.60 3.64 -11.31
N ARG A 233 -9.87 2.67 -10.75
CA ARG A 233 -9.48 1.44 -11.44
C ARG A 233 -10.44 0.26 -11.24
N ASN A 234 -11.12 0.16 -10.09
CA ASN A 234 -11.99 -0.99 -9.80
C ASN A 234 -13.17 -1.10 -10.77
N ASN A 235 -13.58 0.01 -11.38
CA ASN A 235 -14.69 0.06 -12.34
C ASN A 235 -14.21 -0.06 -13.80
N TYR A 236 -12.93 -0.31 -14.07
CA TYR A 236 -12.36 -0.25 -15.42
C TYR A 236 -13.07 -1.16 -16.45
N SER A 237 -13.59 -2.31 -16.03
CA SER A 237 -14.31 -3.23 -16.93
C SER A 237 -15.65 -2.67 -17.43
N GLU A 238 -16.31 -1.83 -16.62
CA GLU A 238 -17.63 -1.26 -16.92
C GLU A 238 -17.51 0.19 -17.41
N HIS A 239 -16.52 0.92 -16.88
CA HIS A 239 -16.28 2.34 -17.07
C HIS A 239 -14.77 2.64 -17.26
N PRO A 240 -14.14 2.15 -18.35
CA PRO A 240 -12.72 2.38 -18.62
C PRO A 240 -12.38 3.88 -18.75
N GLU A 241 -13.33 4.70 -19.19
CA GLU A 241 -13.18 6.14 -19.39
C GLU A 241 -12.77 6.87 -18.11
N ILE A 242 -13.24 6.43 -16.93
CA ILE A 242 -12.93 7.07 -15.65
C ILE A 242 -11.44 6.96 -15.35
N PHE A 243 -10.87 5.77 -15.54
CA PHE A 243 -9.45 5.55 -15.30
C PHE A 243 -8.59 6.18 -16.39
N ASP A 244 -9.03 6.11 -17.65
CA ASP A 244 -8.29 6.68 -18.78
C ASP A 244 -8.21 8.21 -18.66
N GLU A 245 -9.30 8.87 -18.26
CA GLU A 245 -9.34 10.31 -17.98
C GLU A 245 -8.43 10.67 -16.80
N PHE A 246 -8.50 9.93 -15.69
CA PHE A 246 -7.62 10.10 -14.54
C PHE A 246 -6.15 9.96 -14.97
N ALA A 247 -5.79 8.86 -15.62
CA ALA A 247 -4.43 8.57 -16.02
C ALA A 247 -3.89 9.57 -17.07
N SER A 248 -4.77 10.11 -17.91
CA SER A 248 -4.45 11.19 -18.85
C SER A 248 -4.21 12.53 -18.15
N THR A 249 -5.05 12.87 -17.18
CA THR A 249 -4.93 14.11 -16.40
C THR A 249 -3.57 14.17 -15.72
N TYR A 250 -3.14 13.06 -15.12
CA TYR A 250 -1.84 12.96 -14.45
C TYR A 250 -0.70 12.50 -15.37
N LYS A 251 -0.94 12.42 -16.68
CA LYS A 251 0.06 12.11 -17.73
C LYS A 251 0.83 10.81 -17.51
N PHE A 252 0.30 9.86 -16.75
CA PHE A 252 0.92 8.52 -16.58
C PHE A 252 0.28 7.47 -17.50
N ASN A 253 -0.68 7.86 -18.34
CA ASN A 253 -1.22 7.05 -19.42
C ASN A 253 -0.37 7.02 -20.70
N ASP A 254 0.61 7.92 -20.83
CA ASP A 254 1.55 8.03 -21.97
C ASP A 254 2.14 6.68 -22.38
N TYR A 255 2.13 5.72 -21.45
CA TYR A 255 2.54 4.35 -21.66
C TYR A 255 1.42 3.37 -21.29
N ARG A 256 0.60 3.02 -22.30
CA ARG A 256 -0.38 1.91 -22.31
C ARG A 256 -1.51 2.01 -21.29
N GLY A 257 -2.12 3.18 -21.18
CA GLY A 257 -3.39 3.34 -20.46
C GLY A 257 -3.24 3.28 -18.94
N GLY A 258 -2.15 3.84 -18.41
CA GLY A 258 -2.01 4.06 -16.96
C GLY A 258 -1.69 2.79 -16.18
N LYS A 259 -0.63 2.07 -16.54
CA LYS A 259 -0.24 0.90 -15.72
C LYS A 259 0.24 1.32 -14.34
N VAL A 260 -0.07 0.47 -13.37
CA VAL A 260 0.35 0.57 -11.97
C VAL A 260 1.04 -0.76 -11.61
N PRO A 261 2.06 -0.73 -10.74
CA PRO A 261 2.61 0.44 -10.07
C PRO A 261 3.44 1.31 -11.03
N SER A 262 3.26 2.63 -10.95
CA SER A 262 4.07 3.60 -11.69
C SER A 262 4.52 4.73 -10.79
N ILE A 263 5.80 5.07 -10.86
CA ILE A 263 6.39 6.17 -10.11
C ILE A 263 6.66 7.31 -11.08
N VAL A 264 6.05 8.45 -10.82
CA VAL A 264 6.06 9.60 -11.70
C VAL A 264 6.67 10.78 -10.98
N LYS A 265 7.63 11.44 -11.63
CA LYS A 265 8.22 12.69 -11.14
C LYS A 265 7.46 13.86 -11.71
N TYR A 266 7.00 14.75 -10.84
CA TYR A 266 6.38 16.03 -11.19
C TYR A 266 7.24 17.21 -10.75
N SER A 267 7.10 18.32 -11.45
CA SER A 267 7.59 19.64 -11.03
C SER A 267 6.64 20.71 -11.56
N SER A 268 6.09 21.54 -10.67
CA SER A 268 5.19 22.64 -11.03
C SER A 268 4.01 22.21 -11.94
N GLY A 269 3.38 21.08 -11.61
CA GLY A 269 2.23 20.50 -12.33
C GLY A 269 2.60 19.69 -13.58
N ASP A 270 3.85 19.76 -14.04
CA ASP A 270 4.29 19.02 -15.22
C ASP A 270 4.98 17.70 -14.86
N LYS A 271 4.63 16.65 -15.61
CA LYS A 271 5.35 15.39 -15.57
C LYS A 271 6.73 15.59 -16.19
N ILE A 272 7.76 15.27 -15.42
CA ILE A 272 9.17 15.31 -15.84
C ILE A 272 9.61 13.95 -16.40
N ASN A 273 9.34 12.87 -15.65
CA ASN A 273 9.68 11.51 -16.04
C ASN A 273 8.77 10.50 -15.32
N MET A 274 8.79 9.25 -15.76
CA MET A 274 8.11 8.15 -15.10
C MET A 274 8.86 6.83 -15.25
N HIS A 275 8.62 5.93 -14.30
CA HIS A 275 9.03 4.54 -14.37
C HIS A 275 7.83 3.64 -14.05
N VAL A 276 7.65 2.58 -14.82
CA VAL A 276 6.64 1.54 -14.56
C VAL A 276 7.39 0.31 -14.10
N TYR A 277 7.04 -0.18 -12.91
CA TYR A 277 7.62 -1.41 -12.41
C TYR A 277 6.77 -2.60 -12.87
N PHE A 278 7.43 -3.60 -13.47
CA PHE A 278 6.77 -4.77 -14.05
C PHE A 278 5.78 -4.43 -15.17
N ASN A 279 4.70 -5.20 -15.35
CA ASN A 279 3.76 -5.14 -16.46
C ASN A 279 4.32 -5.60 -17.83
N ASP A 280 5.27 -6.53 -17.83
CA ASP A 280 5.74 -7.19 -19.06
C ASP A 280 4.70 -8.18 -19.62
N GLU A 281 4.67 -8.31 -20.95
CA GLU A 281 3.89 -9.32 -21.65
C GLU A 281 4.82 -10.34 -22.28
N PHE A 282 4.40 -11.60 -22.26
CA PHE A 282 5.18 -12.71 -22.78
C PHE A 282 4.30 -13.76 -23.43
N ILE A 283 4.91 -14.54 -24.33
CA ILE A 283 4.32 -15.72 -24.92
C ILE A 283 5.07 -16.97 -24.46
N LYS A 284 4.35 -18.07 -24.31
CA LYS A 284 4.93 -19.40 -24.14
C LYS A 284 5.07 -20.06 -25.51
N ASN A 285 6.29 -20.47 -25.83
CA ASN A 285 6.61 -21.14 -27.09
C ASN A 285 6.30 -22.64 -27.02
N GLU A 286 6.25 -23.28 -28.19
CA GLU A 286 5.93 -24.72 -28.32
C GLU A 286 6.96 -25.62 -27.61
N ASP A 287 8.22 -25.18 -27.52
CA ASP A 287 9.31 -25.85 -26.81
C ASP A 287 9.27 -25.65 -25.28
N GLY A 288 8.27 -24.92 -24.77
CA GLY A 288 8.10 -24.61 -23.36
C GLY A 288 8.91 -23.39 -22.86
N SER A 289 9.70 -22.76 -23.73
CA SER A 289 10.38 -21.50 -23.44
C SER A 289 9.39 -20.32 -23.41
N TYR A 290 9.85 -19.18 -22.89
CA TYR A 290 9.05 -17.96 -22.80
C TYR A 290 9.78 -16.80 -23.47
N THR A 291 9.07 -16.03 -24.28
CA THR A 291 9.60 -14.84 -24.95
C THR A 291 8.86 -13.61 -24.46
N ILE A 292 9.59 -12.60 -24.01
CA ILE A 292 9.01 -11.30 -23.68
C ILE A 292 8.61 -10.63 -24.99
N THR A 293 7.32 -10.43 -25.21
CA THR A 293 6.81 -9.71 -26.37
C THR A 293 6.71 -8.21 -26.09
N ASN A 294 6.68 -7.84 -24.82
CA ASN A 294 6.47 -6.45 -24.45
C ASN A 294 7.05 -6.13 -23.07
N SER A 295 7.70 -4.98 -22.95
CA SER A 295 8.28 -4.51 -21.69
C SER A 295 8.40 -2.98 -21.66
N TYR A 296 8.44 -2.41 -20.45
CA TYR A 296 8.82 -1.02 -20.20
C TYR A 296 10.33 -0.81 -20.23
N THR A 297 11.10 -1.90 -20.11
CA THR A 297 12.56 -1.91 -20.28
C THR A 297 12.85 -2.48 -21.67
N SER A 298 13.16 -1.61 -22.63
CA SER A 298 13.26 -1.99 -24.05
C SER A 298 14.27 -3.12 -24.33
N SER A 299 15.30 -3.26 -23.50
CA SER A 299 16.29 -4.34 -23.59
C SER A 299 15.72 -5.74 -23.30
N LEU A 300 14.55 -5.83 -22.66
CA LEU A 300 13.87 -7.10 -22.35
C LEU A 300 13.05 -7.63 -23.52
N ILE A 301 12.72 -6.80 -24.51
CA ILE A 301 11.84 -7.21 -25.61
C ILE A 301 12.59 -8.22 -26.50
N ASN A 302 11.95 -9.35 -26.79
CA ASN A 302 12.48 -10.53 -27.47
C ASN A 302 13.52 -11.35 -26.69
N THR A 303 13.71 -11.10 -25.39
CA THR A 303 14.51 -11.98 -24.54
C THR A 303 13.80 -13.32 -24.34
N ASN A 304 14.55 -14.42 -24.44
CA ASN A 304 14.04 -15.79 -24.31
C ASN A 304 14.52 -16.44 -23.02
N TYR A 305 13.60 -17.12 -22.34
CA TYR A 305 13.85 -17.82 -21.09
C TYR A 305 13.47 -19.28 -21.20
N SER A 306 14.30 -20.16 -20.65
CA SER A 306 14.10 -21.62 -20.69
C SER A 306 12.89 -22.10 -19.88
N SER A 307 12.41 -21.30 -18.93
CA SER A 307 11.24 -21.59 -18.11
C SER A 307 10.59 -20.31 -17.60
N GLY A 308 9.33 -20.39 -17.21
CA GLY A 308 8.61 -19.27 -16.60
C GLY A 308 9.19 -18.87 -15.24
N SER A 309 9.69 -19.82 -14.46
CA SER A 309 10.35 -19.53 -13.18
C SER A 309 11.59 -18.66 -13.36
N LYS A 310 12.46 -19.03 -14.31
CA LYS A 310 13.68 -18.29 -14.62
C LYS A 310 13.38 -16.90 -15.18
N MET A 311 12.36 -16.80 -16.05
CA MET A 311 11.88 -15.52 -16.55
C MET A 311 11.47 -14.58 -15.41
N ILE A 312 10.60 -15.03 -14.50
CA ILE A 312 10.12 -14.20 -13.39
C ILE A 312 11.27 -13.78 -12.47
N GLU A 313 12.20 -14.68 -12.16
CA GLU A 313 13.37 -14.37 -11.34
C GLU A 313 14.26 -13.28 -11.98
N GLU A 314 14.60 -13.41 -13.26
CA GLU A 314 15.44 -12.43 -13.96
C GLU A 314 14.73 -11.09 -14.16
N LEU A 315 13.43 -11.11 -14.50
CA LEU A 315 12.61 -9.89 -14.59
C LEU A 315 12.56 -9.14 -13.25
N ARG A 316 12.39 -9.87 -12.13
CA ARG A 316 12.37 -9.26 -10.79
C ARG A 316 13.65 -8.52 -10.49
N LYS A 317 14.78 -9.17 -10.76
CA LYS A 317 16.09 -8.58 -10.54
C LYS A 317 16.27 -7.31 -11.38
N LEU A 318 15.96 -7.37 -12.67
CA LEU A 318 16.17 -6.25 -13.60
C LEU A 318 15.25 -5.06 -13.30
N HIS A 319 13.96 -5.29 -13.07
CA HIS A 319 13.02 -4.23 -12.69
C HIS A 319 13.40 -3.60 -11.34
N LYS A 320 13.92 -4.38 -10.40
CA LYS A 320 14.45 -3.84 -9.14
C LYS A 320 15.65 -2.93 -9.36
N GLU A 321 16.63 -3.36 -10.15
CA GLU A 321 17.81 -2.56 -10.48
C GLU A 321 17.45 -1.26 -11.22
N GLU A 322 16.56 -1.33 -12.21
CA GLU A 322 16.11 -0.15 -12.95
C GLU A 322 15.28 0.81 -12.08
N LEU A 323 14.43 0.30 -11.19
CA LEU A 323 13.68 1.17 -10.30
C LEU A 323 14.58 1.85 -9.27
N ILE A 324 15.53 1.14 -8.67
CA ILE A 324 16.52 1.75 -7.76
C ILE A 324 17.29 2.84 -8.48
N LYS A 325 17.78 2.58 -9.70
CA LYS A 325 18.47 3.58 -10.51
C LYS A 325 17.57 4.77 -10.84
N TYR A 326 16.29 4.54 -11.13
CA TYR A 326 15.34 5.63 -11.33
C TYR A 326 15.19 6.46 -10.05
N LEU A 327 15.02 5.82 -8.90
CA LEU A 327 14.93 6.49 -7.60
C LEU A 327 16.20 7.28 -7.28
N ASP A 328 17.40 6.71 -7.45
CA ASP A 328 18.68 7.39 -7.19
C ASP A 328 18.89 8.66 -8.03
N ASN A 329 18.40 8.68 -9.27
CA ASN A 329 18.53 9.83 -10.17
C ASN A 329 17.46 10.92 -9.96
N ASN A 330 16.41 10.61 -9.20
CA ASN A 330 15.25 11.50 -9.03
C ASN A 330 15.00 11.89 -7.57
N LEU A 331 15.52 11.09 -6.63
CA LEU A 331 15.74 11.43 -5.23
C LEU A 331 17.15 11.95 -5.03
#